data_AF-A0A0F9Z9H1-F1
#
_entry.id   AF-A0A0F9Z9H1-F1
#
_cell.length_a   1.000
_cell.length_b   1.000
_cell.length_c   1.000
_cell.angle_alpha   90.00
_cell.angle_beta   90.00
_cell.angle_gamma   90.00
#
_symmetry.space_group_name_H-M   'P 1'
#
loop_
_entity.id
_entity.type
_entity.pdbx_description
1 polymer ?
#
loop_
_entity_poly.entity_id
_entity_poly.type
_entity_poly.pdbx_seq_one_letter_code
_entity_poly.pdbx_strand_id
1 'polypeptide(L)'
;MEFEDLKEQYVDKIDIRSAFTGHLSGDKPLLEELGIDFGIIRKESSLIFKIFTPSSFDCVVSSDVTGPFVNIIAFSLCLLLNYKMHFRYIYSISLFSIFSTYLLLNVMDLVDIKLLECCSVLGYSFTPIVMFSFLNIFTKWLPIKCRIFFGIIFALWSAYTASFVFVRYLNVSNKQFLILYPLFITYICFAIIVVF
;
A
#
# COMPACT_ATOMS: atom_id res chain seq x y z
N MET A 1 -31.24 -18.76 -31.48
CA MET A 1 -30.41 -18.64 -32.70
C MET A 1 -29.29 -17.69 -32.34
N GLU A 2 -28.32 -18.14 -31.54
CA GLU A 2 -27.15 -17.34 -31.12
C GLU A 2 -26.14 -18.23 -30.35
N PHE A 3 -25.83 -19.40 -30.92
CA PHE A 3 -24.78 -20.29 -30.41
C PHE A 3 -23.75 -20.65 -31.51
N GLU A 4 -23.74 -19.90 -32.62
CA GLU A 4 -22.82 -20.14 -33.75
C GLU A 4 -21.55 -19.27 -33.73
N ASP A 5 -21.42 -18.33 -32.79
CA ASP A 5 -20.27 -17.39 -32.74
C ASP A 5 -19.09 -17.86 -31.88
N LEU A 6 -19.16 -19.03 -31.25
CA LEU A 6 -18.00 -19.66 -30.58
C LEU A 6 -17.26 -20.59 -31.55
N LYS A 7 -17.00 -20.14 -32.78
CA LYS A 7 -15.96 -20.78 -33.59
C LYS A 7 -14.62 -20.44 -32.95
N GLU A 8 -14.13 -21.36 -32.13
CA GLU A 8 -12.77 -21.33 -31.61
C GLU A 8 -11.81 -21.10 -32.78
N GLN A 9 -11.22 -19.91 -32.82
CA GLN A 9 -10.17 -19.56 -33.73
C GLN A 9 -8.87 -20.22 -33.24
N TYR A 10 -8.80 -21.56 -33.37
CA TYR A 10 -7.58 -22.31 -33.15
C TYR A 10 -6.60 -21.94 -34.26
N VAL A 11 -5.67 -21.04 -33.93
CA VAL A 11 -4.52 -20.76 -34.76
C VAL A 11 -3.63 -22.00 -34.71
N ASP A 12 -3.37 -22.61 -35.87
CA ASP A 12 -2.60 -23.85 -36.06
C ASP A 12 -1.08 -23.69 -35.76
N LYS A 13 -0.73 -22.65 -35.00
CA LYS A 13 0.61 -22.29 -34.58
C LYS A 13 0.63 -22.30 -33.06
N ILE A 14 1.45 -23.17 -32.46
CA ILE A 14 1.64 -23.26 -31.01
C ILE A 14 2.32 -21.96 -30.56
N ASP A 15 1.52 -20.96 -30.23
CA ASP A 15 2.02 -19.71 -29.73
C ASP A 15 2.18 -19.85 -28.21
N ILE A 16 3.38 -20.27 -27.80
CA ILE A 16 3.71 -20.62 -26.40
C ILE A 16 3.41 -19.44 -25.47
N ARG A 17 3.50 -18.21 -25.97
CA ARG A 17 3.16 -17.00 -25.22
C ARG A 17 1.67 -16.91 -24.92
N SER A 18 0.79 -17.14 -25.89
CA SER A 18 -0.66 -17.09 -25.66
C SER A 18 -1.15 -18.27 -24.82
N ALA A 19 -0.50 -19.44 -24.92
CA ALA A 19 -0.80 -20.59 -24.07
C ALA A 19 -0.51 -20.33 -22.58
N PHE A 20 0.56 -19.59 -22.26
CA PHE A 20 0.88 -19.21 -20.88
C PHE A 20 0.01 -18.06 -20.35
N THR A 21 -0.48 -17.18 -21.22
CA THR A 21 -1.27 -16.01 -20.82
C THR A 21 -2.77 -16.17 -21.06
N GLY A 22 -3.25 -17.30 -21.60
CA GLY A 22 -4.66 -17.51 -21.93
C GLY A 22 -5.25 -16.46 -22.87
N HIS A 23 -4.42 -15.75 -23.64
CA HIS A 23 -4.83 -14.56 -24.38
C HIS A 23 -5.36 -14.92 -25.78
N LEU A 24 -6.62 -14.62 -26.06
CA LEU A 24 -7.24 -14.74 -27.38
C LEU A 24 -7.12 -13.42 -28.17
N SER A 25 -7.11 -13.53 -29.50
CA SER A 25 -6.99 -12.38 -30.39
C SER A 25 -8.27 -11.54 -30.36
N GLY A 26 -8.29 -10.48 -29.54
CA GLY A 26 -9.45 -9.58 -29.37
C GLY A 26 -9.79 -9.24 -27.93
N ASP A 27 -9.21 -9.95 -26.96
CA ASP A 27 -9.47 -9.71 -25.54
C ASP A 27 -8.67 -8.52 -25.00
N LYS A 28 -9.27 -7.82 -24.04
CA LYS A 28 -8.59 -6.77 -23.25
C LYS A 28 -7.48 -7.43 -22.41
N PRO A 29 -6.45 -6.67 -22.01
CA PRO A 29 -5.39 -7.23 -21.17
C PRO A 29 -5.97 -7.80 -19.87
N LEU A 30 -5.53 -9.01 -19.48
CA LEU A 30 -5.99 -9.73 -18.28
C LEU A 30 -5.95 -8.89 -16.99
N LEU A 31 -5.04 -7.91 -16.92
CA LEU A 31 -4.94 -6.99 -15.79
C LEU A 31 -6.17 -6.10 -15.68
N GLU A 32 -6.69 -5.64 -16.80
CA GLU A 32 -7.90 -4.84 -16.87
C GLU A 32 -9.15 -5.69 -16.64
N GLU A 33 -9.10 -6.96 -17.04
CA GLU A 33 -10.13 -7.96 -16.74
C GLU A 33 -10.15 -8.38 -15.26
N LEU A 34 -8.98 -8.41 -14.62
CA LEU A 34 -8.80 -8.67 -13.19
C LEU A 34 -9.03 -7.42 -12.32
N GLY A 35 -9.31 -6.26 -12.93
CA GLY A 35 -9.53 -4.98 -12.25
C GLY A 35 -8.27 -4.34 -11.64
N ILE A 36 -7.07 -4.75 -12.08
CA ILE A 36 -5.78 -4.22 -11.61
C ILE A 36 -5.24 -3.20 -12.60
N ASP A 37 -5.48 -1.92 -12.34
CA ASP A 37 -4.91 -0.82 -13.12
C ASP A 37 -3.57 -0.34 -12.51
N PHE A 38 -2.45 -0.68 -13.16
CA PHE A 38 -1.12 -0.21 -12.77
C PHE A 38 -0.95 1.31 -12.88
N GLY A 39 -1.73 1.98 -13.73
CA GLY A 39 -1.80 3.43 -13.83
C GLY A 39 -2.35 4.05 -12.54
N ILE A 40 -3.42 3.47 -11.97
CA ILE A 40 -3.97 3.87 -10.67
C ILE A 40 -2.95 3.63 -9.57
N ILE A 41 -2.35 2.43 -9.50
CA ILE A 41 -1.36 2.09 -8.46
C ILE A 41 -0.18 3.07 -8.47
N ARG A 42 0.35 3.43 -9.66
CA ARG A 42 1.46 4.37 -9.79
C ARG A 42 1.02 5.81 -9.47
N LYS A 43 -0.18 6.20 -9.89
CA LYS A 43 -0.75 7.52 -9.61
C LYS A 43 -0.97 7.71 -8.11
N GLU A 44 -1.59 6.75 -7.43
CA GLU A 44 -1.85 6.76 -5.99
C GLU A 44 -0.58 6.64 -5.16
N SER A 45 0.37 5.79 -5.58
CA SER A 45 1.70 5.75 -4.95
C SER A 45 2.46 7.08 -5.12
N SER A 46 2.24 7.79 -6.25
CA SER A 46 2.80 9.12 -6.50
C SER A 46 2.04 10.25 -5.76
N LEU A 47 0.79 10.03 -5.34
CA LEU A 47 0.02 11.01 -4.56
C LEU A 47 0.65 11.26 -3.18
N ILE A 48 1.39 10.29 -2.64
CA ILE A 48 2.14 10.39 -1.39
C ILE A 48 3.25 11.45 -1.50
N PHE A 49 3.86 11.58 -2.68
CA PHE A 49 4.79 12.66 -2.99
C PHE A 49 4.07 13.97 -3.34
N LYS A 50 2.85 13.88 -3.90
CA LYS A 50 2.02 15.03 -4.29
C LYS A 50 1.22 15.65 -3.13
N ILE A 51 1.28 15.09 -1.92
CA ILE A 51 0.61 15.64 -0.73
C ILE A 51 1.02 17.09 -0.42
N PHE A 52 2.21 17.52 -0.89
CA PHE A 52 2.72 18.88 -0.77
C PHE A 52 2.20 19.84 -1.85
N THR A 53 1.39 19.38 -2.81
CA THR A 53 0.82 20.22 -3.87
C THR A 53 -0.72 20.20 -3.78
N PRO A 54 -1.37 21.34 -3.53
CA PRO A 54 -2.82 21.42 -3.38
C PRO A 54 -3.49 21.38 -4.76
N SER A 55 -3.55 20.21 -5.37
CA SER A 55 -4.38 19.96 -6.57
C SER A 55 -5.45 18.95 -6.20
N SER A 56 -6.70 19.22 -6.60
CA SER A 56 -7.91 18.43 -6.36
C SER A 56 -7.64 16.92 -6.19
N PHE A 57 -7.53 16.51 -4.94
CA PHE A 57 -7.53 15.10 -4.56
C PHE A 57 -8.97 14.64 -4.58
N ASP A 58 -9.42 14.09 -5.70
CA ASP A 58 -10.57 13.18 -5.68
C ASP A 58 -10.10 11.97 -4.86
N CYS A 59 -10.54 11.91 -3.61
CA CYS A 59 -10.29 10.82 -2.68
C CYS A 59 -11.08 9.59 -3.17
N VAL A 60 -10.69 9.04 -4.32
CA VAL A 60 -11.14 7.75 -4.78
C VAL A 60 -10.22 6.75 -4.09
N VAL A 61 -10.50 6.43 -2.83
CA VAL A 61 -10.02 5.18 -2.24
C VAL A 61 -10.91 4.12 -2.85
N SER A 62 -10.61 3.70 -4.09
CA SER A 62 -11.08 2.41 -4.55
C SER A 62 -10.59 1.37 -3.52
N SER A 63 -11.47 0.46 -3.11
CA SER A 63 -11.20 -0.53 -2.06
C SER A 63 -10.22 -1.60 -2.57
N ASP A 64 -9.05 -1.16 -2.98
CA ASP A 64 -8.05 -1.94 -3.70
C ASP A 64 -7.00 -2.43 -2.71
N VAL A 65 -7.18 -3.66 -2.25
CA VAL A 65 -6.23 -4.31 -1.33
C VAL A 65 -4.91 -4.67 -2.05
N THR A 66 -4.94 -4.70 -3.39
CA THR A 66 -3.79 -5.04 -4.24
C THR A 66 -2.57 -4.14 -3.98
N GLY A 67 -2.76 -2.82 -3.90
CA GLY A 67 -1.67 -1.87 -3.62
C GLY A 67 -0.98 -2.11 -2.27
N PRO A 68 -1.72 -2.13 -1.15
CA PRO A 68 -1.23 -2.54 0.16
C PRO A 68 -0.43 -3.85 0.16
N PHE A 69 -0.94 -4.89 -0.54
CA PHE A 69 -0.26 -6.18 -0.64
C PHE A 69 1.08 -6.05 -1.37
N VAL A 70 1.13 -5.34 -2.49
CA VAL A 70 2.36 -5.09 -3.24
C VAL A 70 3.39 -4.37 -2.36
N ASN A 71 2.97 -3.37 -1.57
CA ASN A 71 3.85 -2.65 -0.65
C ASN A 71 4.43 -3.55 0.45
N ILE A 72 3.63 -4.45 1.02
CA ILE A 72 4.11 -5.43 2.03
C ILE A 72 5.11 -6.41 1.40
N ILE A 73 4.82 -6.92 0.20
CA ILE A 73 5.72 -7.84 -0.51
C ILE A 73 7.07 -7.16 -0.82
N ALA A 74 7.03 -5.92 -1.33
CA ALA A 74 8.23 -5.14 -1.61
C ALA A 74 9.06 -4.89 -0.36
N PHE A 75 8.39 -4.56 0.76
CA PHE A 75 9.04 -4.35 2.05
C PHE A 75 9.70 -5.63 2.59
N SER A 76 8.98 -6.76 2.54
CA SER A 76 9.48 -8.07 2.94
C SER A 76 10.69 -8.49 2.10
N LEU A 77 10.67 -8.23 0.79
CA LEU A 77 11.80 -8.50 -0.10
C LEU A 77 13.02 -7.64 0.27
N CYS A 78 12.83 -6.34 0.57
CA CYS A 78 13.91 -5.48 1.03
C CYS A 78 14.51 -5.94 2.37
N LEU A 79 13.69 -6.45 3.29
CA LEU A 79 14.17 -7.02 4.55
C LEU A 79 14.94 -8.34 4.35
N LEU A 80 14.48 -9.18 3.41
CA LEU A 80 15.17 -10.42 3.05
C LEU A 80 16.55 -10.12 2.46
N LEU A 81 16.68 -9.09 1.61
CA LEU A 81 17.99 -8.61 1.11
C LEU A 81 18.90 -8.07 2.22
N ASN A 82 18.33 -7.65 3.35
CA ASN A 82 19.09 -7.28 4.55
C ASN A 82 19.43 -8.49 5.44
N TYR A 83 19.08 -9.71 5.03
CA TYR A 83 19.23 -10.96 5.79
C TYR A 83 18.42 -10.98 7.09
N LYS A 84 17.35 -10.18 7.17
CA LYS A 84 16.48 -10.05 8.34
C LYS A 84 15.13 -10.71 8.10
N MET A 85 14.93 -11.88 8.70
CA MET A 85 13.70 -12.65 8.53
C MET A 85 12.75 -12.44 9.71
N HIS A 86 12.08 -11.30 9.74
CA HIS A 86 11.09 -10.93 10.78
C HIS A 86 9.63 -11.04 10.30
N PHE A 87 9.32 -11.99 9.42
CA PHE A 87 7.99 -12.16 8.82
C PHE A 87 6.85 -12.21 9.86
N ARG A 88 7.05 -12.95 10.96
CA ARG A 88 6.06 -13.06 12.04
C ARG A 88 5.70 -11.70 12.64
N TYR A 89 6.68 -10.84 12.87
CA TYR A 89 6.46 -9.52 13.49
C TYR A 89 5.72 -8.58 12.54
N ILE A 90 6.07 -8.59 11.26
CA ILE A 90 5.42 -7.78 10.22
C ILE A 90 3.93 -8.13 10.14
N TYR A 91 3.61 -9.42 10.11
CA TYR A 91 2.23 -9.91 10.05
C TYR A 91 1.42 -9.52 11.29
N SER A 92 1.96 -9.72 12.50
CA SER A 92 1.22 -9.38 13.73
C SER A 92 0.99 -7.88 13.89
N ILE A 93 2.01 -7.06 13.60
CA ILE A 93 1.93 -5.60 13.77
C ILE A 93 0.99 -4.99 12.72
N SER A 94 1.00 -5.48 11.47
CA SER A 94 0.08 -5.00 10.43
C SER A 94 -1.38 -5.30 10.78
N LEU A 95 -1.71 -6.52 11.19
CA LEU A 95 -3.06 -6.87 11.65
C LEU A 95 -3.50 -6.04 12.85
N PHE A 96 -2.63 -5.91 13.86
CA PHE A 96 -2.92 -5.12 15.05
C PHE A 96 -3.12 -3.63 14.72
N SER A 97 -2.35 -3.09 13.78
CA SER A 97 -2.48 -1.71 13.29
C SER A 97 -3.82 -1.46 12.62
N ILE A 98 -4.26 -2.36 11.73
CA ILE A 98 -5.54 -2.24 11.04
C ILE A 98 -6.69 -2.34 12.05
N PHE A 99 -6.62 -3.30 12.98
CA PHE A 99 -7.64 -3.46 14.01
C PHE A 99 -7.73 -2.26 14.97
N SER A 100 -6.57 -1.77 15.44
CA SER A 100 -6.48 -0.63 16.36
C SER A 100 -7.02 0.65 15.72
N THR A 101 -6.65 0.92 14.47
CA THR A 101 -7.16 2.09 13.73
C THR A 101 -8.64 1.94 13.42
N TYR A 102 -9.11 0.77 12.99
CA TYR A 102 -10.54 0.51 12.80
C TYR A 102 -11.35 0.79 14.07
N LEU A 103 -10.91 0.27 15.23
CA LEU A 103 -11.57 0.52 16.51
C LEU A 103 -11.59 2.03 16.83
N LEU A 104 -10.45 2.70 16.69
CA LEU A 104 -10.33 4.13 16.98
C LEU A 104 -11.23 4.99 16.09
N LEU A 105 -11.28 4.69 14.79
CA LEU A 105 -12.12 5.42 13.84
C LEU A 105 -13.61 5.16 14.12
N ASN A 106 -13.99 3.91 14.39
CA ASN A 106 -15.37 3.54 14.74
C ASN A 106 -15.84 4.15 16.07
N VAL A 107 -14.93 4.43 17.00
CA VAL A 107 -15.24 5.16 18.24
C VAL A 107 -15.34 6.67 18.02
N MET A 108 -14.57 7.21 17.08
CA MET A 108 -14.46 8.65 16.86
C MET A 108 -15.59 9.22 16.00
N ASP A 109 -16.20 8.43 15.12
CA ASP A 109 -17.11 8.93 14.09
C ASP A 109 -18.51 8.30 14.06
N LEU A 110 -19.43 8.99 13.39
CA LEU A 110 -20.82 8.56 13.13
C LEU A 110 -20.96 7.81 11.78
N VAL A 111 -19.90 7.74 10.97
CA VAL A 111 -19.87 7.04 9.67
C VAL A 111 -19.18 5.68 9.81
N ASP A 112 -19.85 4.63 9.37
CA ASP A 112 -19.32 3.26 9.39
C ASP A 112 -18.21 3.09 8.35
N ILE A 113 -16.96 3.06 8.82
CA ILE A 113 -15.79 2.74 8.00
C ILE A 113 -15.60 1.23 7.96
N LYS A 114 -15.35 0.66 6.78
CA LYS A 114 -15.04 -0.77 6.66
C LYS A 114 -13.58 -1.04 6.97
N LEU A 115 -13.29 -2.21 7.53
CA LEU A 115 -11.91 -2.65 7.83
C LEU A 115 -11.01 -2.64 6.56
N LEU A 116 -11.60 -2.93 5.39
CA LEU A 116 -10.90 -2.94 4.11
C LEU A 116 -10.41 -1.54 3.67
N GLU A 117 -11.18 -0.51 4.00
CA GLU A 117 -10.83 0.90 3.72
C GLU A 117 -9.66 1.32 4.61
N CYS A 118 -9.70 0.97 5.91
CA CYS A 118 -8.57 1.16 6.81
C CYS A 118 -7.30 0.44 6.31
N CYS A 119 -7.44 -0.80 5.85
CA CYS A 119 -6.33 -1.58 5.28
C CYS A 119 -5.73 -0.88 4.06
N SER A 120 -6.56 -0.37 3.16
CA SER A 120 -6.14 0.33 1.95
C SER A 120 -5.39 1.62 2.28
N VAL A 121 -5.95 2.49 3.12
CA VAL A 121 -5.32 3.76 3.50
C VAL A 121 -3.99 3.55 4.22
N LEU A 122 -3.93 2.59 5.16
CA LEU A 122 -2.69 2.25 5.86
C LEU A 122 -1.64 1.66 4.90
N GLY A 123 -2.05 0.77 4.01
CA GLY A 123 -1.15 0.12 3.06
C GLY A 123 -0.56 1.07 2.02
N TYR A 124 -1.35 2.02 1.50
CA TYR A 124 -0.85 3.02 0.57
C TYR A 124 0.11 3.99 1.27
N SER A 125 -0.25 4.50 2.43
CA SER A 125 0.61 5.40 3.21
C SER A 125 1.88 4.75 3.76
N PHE A 126 2.01 3.41 3.71
CA PHE A 126 3.23 2.67 4.07
C PHE A 126 4.42 2.88 3.09
N THR A 127 4.17 3.41 1.88
CA THR A 127 5.19 3.57 0.82
C THR A 127 6.50 4.27 1.26
N PRO A 128 6.49 5.37 2.04
CA PRO A 128 7.73 6.01 2.50
C PRO A 128 8.62 5.07 3.34
N ILE A 129 8.01 4.14 4.10
CA ILE A 129 8.75 3.16 4.90
C ILE A 129 9.35 2.08 4.01
N VAL A 130 8.66 1.68 2.94
CA VAL A 130 9.22 0.79 1.91
C VAL A 130 10.47 1.44 1.28
N MET A 131 10.38 2.73 0.96
CA MET A 131 11.51 3.51 0.44
C MET A 131 12.67 3.55 1.45
N PHE A 132 12.40 3.77 2.73
CA PHE A 132 13.40 3.71 3.79
C PHE A 132 14.07 2.33 3.90
N SER A 133 13.29 1.25 3.81
CA SER A 133 13.81 -0.14 3.82
C SER A 133 14.77 -0.42 2.67
N PHE A 134 14.45 0.09 1.48
CA PHE A 134 15.34 0.00 0.32
C PHE A 134 16.64 0.80 0.53
N LEU A 135 16.53 2.05 0.98
CA LEU A 135 17.71 2.89 1.29
C LEU A 135 18.59 2.31 2.41
N ASN A 136 17.98 1.59 3.35
CA ASN A 136 18.67 0.91 4.44
C ASN A 136 19.65 -0.17 3.94
N ILE A 137 19.43 -0.75 2.75
CA ILE A 137 20.34 -1.72 2.12
C ILE A 137 21.70 -1.09 1.82
N PHE A 138 21.71 0.14 1.32
CA PHE A 138 22.93 0.86 0.94
C PHE A 138 23.61 1.53 2.13
N THR A 139 22.85 1.88 3.17
CA THR A 139 23.35 2.68 4.31
C THR A 139 23.91 1.83 5.45
N LYS A 140 24.32 0.59 5.19
CA LYS A 140 24.92 -0.31 6.19
C LYS A 140 26.19 0.24 6.84
N TRP A 141 26.93 1.10 6.15
CA TRP A 141 28.13 1.76 6.68
C TRP A 141 27.83 2.93 7.63
N LEU A 142 26.59 3.44 7.67
CA LEU A 142 26.24 4.56 8.55
C LEU A 142 26.07 4.11 10.01
N PRO A 143 26.38 5.00 10.98
CA PRO A 143 26.15 4.71 12.39
C PRO A 143 24.66 4.49 12.66
N ILE A 144 24.37 3.58 13.60
CA ILE A 144 23.01 3.17 13.97
C ILE A 144 22.09 4.36 14.31
N LYS A 145 22.63 5.38 14.97
CA LYS A 145 21.90 6.59 15.37
C LYS A 145 21.34 7.35 14.16
N CYS A 146 22.13 7.47 13.08
CA CYS A 146 21.68 8.14 11.85
C CYS A 146 20.58 7.33 11.16
N ARG A 147 20.70 6.01 11.12
CA ARG A 147 19.66 5.13 10.56
C ARG A 147 18.33 5.26 11.32
N ILE A 148 18.37 5.31 12.65
CA ILE A 148 17.18 5.55 13.49
C ILE A 148 16.57 6.93 13.18
N PHE A 149 17.39 7.98 13.11
CA PHE A 149 16.93 9.34 12.83
C PHE A 149 16.19 9.43 11.49
N PHE A 150 16.77 8.86 10.42
CA PHE A 150 16.09 8.78 9.13
C PHE A 150 14.80 7.95 9.22
N GLY A 151 14.81 6.82 9.93
CA GLY A 151 13.62 6.00 10.14
C GLY A 151 12.46 6.77 10.79
N ILE A 152 12.74 7.63 11.77
CA ILE A 152 11.72 8.49 12.42
C ILE A 152 11.15 9.50 11.43
N ILE A 153 11.98 10.12 10.59
CA ILE A 153 11.53 11.09 9.58
C ILE A 153 10.57 10.42 8.58
N PHE A 154 10.95 9.25 8.04
CA PHE A 154 10.11 8.50 7.11
C PHE A 154 8.82 7.99 7.76
N ALA A 155 8.88 7.55 9.02
CA ALA A 155 7.70 7.17 9.78
C ALA A 155 6.75 8.35 10.01
N LEU A 156 7.28 9.54 10.31
CA LEU A 156 6.49 10.75 10.49
C LEU A 156 5.83 11.19 9.18
N TRP A 157 6.55 11.11 8.05
CA TRP A 157 5.99 11.38 6.72
C TRP A 157 4.81 10.44 6.45
N SER A 158 5.02 9.13 6.60
CA SER A 158 3.99 8.12 6.39
C SER A 158 2.76 8.36 7.29
N ALA A 159 2.98 8.60 8.59
CA ALA A 159 1.92 8.90 9.55
C ALA A 159 1.12 10.16 9.17
N TYR A 160 1.82 11.23 8.76
CA TYR A 160 1.19 12.48 8.35
C TYR A 160 0.31 12.27 7.11
N THR A 161 0.79 11.54 6.11
CA THR A 161 0.02 11.22 4.91
C THR A 161 -1.23 10.39 5.22
N ALA A 162 -1.10 9.35 6.05
CA ALA A 162 -2.21 8.51 6.49
C ALA A 162 -3.27 9.34 7.24
N SER A 163 -2.83 10.15 8.20
CA SER A 163 -3.71 11.01 9.00
C SER A 163 -4.46 12.01 8.15
N PHE A 164 -3.81 12.62 7.15
CA PHE A 164 -4.45 13.54 6.22
C PHE A 164 -5.54 12.85 5.38
N VAL A 165 -5.27 11.64 4.86
CA VAL A 165 -6.26 10.86 4.10
C VAL A 165 -7.46 10.50 4.97
N PHE A 166 -7.26 10.04 6.20
CA PHE A 166 -8.36 9.73 7.11
C PHE A 166 -9.20 10.96 7.49
N VAL A 167 -8.57 12.11 7.74
CA VAL A 167 -9.29 13.37 8.02
C VAL A 167 -10.17 13.77 6.84
N ARG A 168 -9.69 13.59 5.61
CA ARG A 168 -10.47 13.87 4.39
C ARG A 168 -11.60 12.87 4.19
N TYR A 169 -11.35 11.59 4.47
CA TYR A 169 -12.36 10.53 4.37
C TYR A 169 -13.51 10.75 5.36
N LEU A 170 -13.18 11.08 6.60
CA LEU A 170 -14.14 11.29 7.69
C LEU A 170 -14.80 12.68 7.67
N ASN A 171 -14.32 13.62 6.85
CA ASN A 171 -14.71 15.04 6.91
C ASN A 171 -14.60 15.69 8.31
N VAL A 172 -13.78 15.14 9.21
CA VAL A 172 -13.61 15.64 10.57
C VAL A 172 -12.52 16.70 10.63
N SER A 173 -12.90 17.96 10.79
CA SER A 173 -11.96 19.07 11.02
C SER A 173 -11.44 19.09 12.47
N ASN A 174 -10.19 19.55 12.68
CA ASN A 174 -9.51 19.73 13.96
C ASN A 174 -9.13 18.48 14.80
N LYS A 175 -9.47 17.24 14.40
CA LYS A 175 -9.07 16.02 15.15
C LYS A 175 -7.86 15.27 14.56
N GLN A 176 -7.11 15.89 13.65
CA GLN A 176 -6.00 15.26 12.94
C GLN A 176 -4.94 14.64 13.88
N PHE A 177 -4.58 15.36 14.95
CA PHE A 177 -3.58 14.90 15.92
C PHE A 177 -4.00 13.64 16.67
N LEU A 178 -5.30 13.44 16.89
CA LEU A 178 -5.83 12.25 17.58
C LEU A 178 -5.62 10.99 16.74
N ILE A 179 -5.84 11.09 15.43
CA ILE A 179 -5.62 9.99 14.48
C ILE A 179 -4.12 9.80 14.22
N LEU A 180 -3.34 10.88 14.19
CA LEU A 180 -1.90 10.83 13.91
C LEU A 180 -1.12 10.01 14.95
N TYR A 181 -1.49 10.10 16.23
CA TYR A 181 -0.79 9.44 17.33
C TYR A 181 -0.67 7.89 17.17
N PRO A 182 -1.78 7.13 17.06
CA PRO A 182 -1.70 5.67 16.87
C PRO A 182 -1.00 5.30 15.55
N LEU A 183 -1.21 6.07 14.48
CA LEU A 183 -0.55 5.84 13.18
C LEU A 183 0.96 5.98 13.30
N PHE A 184 1.43 7.03 13.96
CA PHE A 184 2.86 7.27 14.14
C PHE A 184 3.53 6.13 14.92
N ILE A 185 2.87 5.61 15.97
CA ILE A 185 3.38 4.47 16.74
C ILE A 185 3.54 3.23 15.84
N THR A 186 2.52 2.91 15.04
CA THR A 186 2.55 1.74 14.15
C THR A 186 3.68 1.84 13.12
N TYR A 187 3.88 3.02 12.52
CA TYR A 187 4.92 3.26 11.54
C TYR A 187 6.34 3.30 12.14
N ILE A 188 6.49 3.79 13.38
CA ILE A 188 7.76 3.66 14.10
C ILE A 188 8.12 2.19 14.33
N CYS A 189 7.17 1.33 14.70
CA CYS A 189 7.44 -0.09 14.91
C CYS A 189 8.02 -0.74 13.63
N PHE A 190 7.47 -0.43 12.46
CA PHE A 190 8.03 -0.89 11.18
C PHE A 190 9.42 -0.30 10.89
N ALA A 191 9.64 0.99 11.17
CA ALA A 191 10.95 1.61 11.00
C ALA A 191 12.03 0.97 11.89
N ILE A 192 11.68 0.59 13.13
CA ILE A 192 12.57 -0.13 14.05
C ILE A 192 12.94 -1.52 13.47
N ILE A 193 11.98 -2.26 12.90
CA ILE A 193 12.24 -3.56 12.25
C ILE A 193 13.19 -3.43 11.04
N VAL A 194 13.16 -2.31 10.33
CA VAL A 194 14.13 -2.05 9.25
C VAL A 194 15.54 -1.87 9.83
N VAL A 195 15.65 -1.14 10.94
CA VAL A 195 16.93 -0.77 11.53
C VAL A 195 17.61 -1.94 12.26
N PHE A 196 16.87 -2.65 13.12
CA PHE A 196 17.35 -3.77 13.95
C PHE A 196 17.09 -5.12 13.30
#